data_AF-A0A966BQS1-F1
#
_entry.id   AF-A0A966BQS1-F1
#
_cell.length_a   1.000
_cell.length_b   1.000
_cell.length_c   1.000
_cell.angle_alpha   90.00
_cell.angle_beta   90.00
_cell.angle_gamma   90.00
#
_symmetry.space_group_name_H-M   'P 1'
#
loop_
_entity.id
_entity.type
_entity.pdbx_description
1 polymer ?
#
loop_
_entity_poly.entity_id
_entity_poly.type
_entity_poly.pdbx_seq_one_letter_code
_entity_poly.pdbx_strand_id
1 'polypeptide(L)'
;KVITMEQLEDQELLLLEDGHCLRDHALEVCQLVGAHEKLDFHATSMETLRQMVAAGTGITLLPVLAIKPPVAHTENLAIRRFDPPAPSRRIALVWRKSSALTAFLEELAEVLGGIGPELLTA
;
A
#
# COMPACT_ATOMS: atom_id res chain seq x y z
N LYS A 1 -8.36 15.63 5.76
CA LYS A 1 -8.43 15.18 7.17
C LYS A 1 -7.45 14.03 7.33
N VAL A 2 -6.58 14.12 8.33
CA VAL A 2 -5.68 13.03 8.74
C VAL A 2 -6.43 12.11 9.71
N ILE A 3 -6.00 10.87 9.81
CA ILE A 3 -6.53 9.87 10.75
C ILE A 3 -5.40 9.30 11.61
N THR A 4 -5.67 8.87 12.83
CA THR A 4 -4.67 8.17 13.64
C THR A 4 -4.81 6.66 13.48
N MET A 5 -3.80 5.92 13.91
CA MET A 5 -3.79 4.45 13.82
C MET A 5 -4.90 3.82 14.67
N GLU A 6 -5.20 4.41 15.83
CA GLU A 6 -6.24 3.97 16.74
C GLU A 6 -7.64 4.12 16.13
N GLN A 7 -7.82 5.00 15.15
CA GLN A 7 -9.11 5.11 14.45
C GLN A 7 -9.42 3.93 13.52
N LEU A 8 -8.48 3.01 13.34
CA LEU A 8 -8.70 1.74 12.67
C LEU A 8 -9.17 0.64 13.62
N GLU A 9 -9.15 0.85 14.94
CA GLU A 9 -9.64 -0.13 15.90
C GLU A 9 -11.08 -0.53 15.58
N ASP A 10 -11.35 -1.84 15.59
CA ASP A 10 -12.62 -2.47 15.23
C ASP A 10 -13.12 -2.19 13.79
N GLN A 11 -12.31 -1.57 12.92
CA GLN A 11 -12.66 -1.40 11.51
C GLN A 11 -12.41 -2.69 10.72
N GLU A 12 -13.27 -2.93 9.73
CA GLU A 12 -13.10 -4.01 8.76
C GLU A 12 -12.44 -3.49 7.48
N LEU A 13 -11.24 -3.99 7.18
CA LEU A 13 -10.48 -3.60 6.00
C LEU A 13 -10.68 -4.59 4.87
N LEU A 14 -10.96 -4.08 3.68
CA LEU A 14 -10.86 -4.80 2.42
C LEU A 14 -9.39 -4.99 2.09
N LEU A 15 -8.96 -6.22 1.86
CA LEU A 15 -7.58 -6.57 1.53
C LEU A 15 -7.47 -7.23 0.14
N LEU A 16 -6.26 -7.27 -0.39
CA LEU A 16 -5.96 -8.09 -1.57
C LEU A 16 -6.00 -9.57 -1.22
N GLU A 17 -6.17 -10.43 -2.22
CA GLU A 17 -6.05 -11.89 -2.08
C GLU A 17 -4.64 -12.33 -1.62
N ASP A 18 -4.53 -13.57 -1.16
CA ASP A 18 -3.27 -14.20 -0.77
C ASP A 18 -2.24 -14.17 -1.92
N GLY A 19 -0.96 -14.08 -1.55
CA GLY A 19 0.16 -14.00 -2.51
C GLY A 19 0.60 -12.58 -2.86
N HIS A 20 -0.10 -11.56 -2.35
CA HIS A 20 0.31 -10.17 -2.46
C HIS A 20 1.00 -9.68 -1.19
N CYS A 21 2.27 -9.27 -1.26
CA CYS A 21 2.98 -8.70 -0.09
C CYS A 21 2.27 -7.49 0.53
N LEU A 22 1.43 -6.77 -0.21
CA LEU A 22 0.64 -5.66 0.33
C LEU A 22 -0.46 -6.14 1.30
N ARG A 23 -1.01 -7.35 1.10
CA ARG A 23 -1.93 -7.98 2.03
C ARG A 23 -1.24 -8.20 3.37
N ASP A 24 -0.05 -8.81 3.35
CA ASP A 24 0.72 -9.10 4.57
C ASP A 24 1.02 -7.83 5.36
N HIS A 25 1.47 -6.76 4.69
CA HIS A 25 1.69 -5.47 5.34
C HIS A 25 0.40 -4.87 5.92
N ALA A 26 -0.74 -5.04 5.26
CA ALA A 26 -2.02 -4.54 5.77
C ALA A 26 -2.51 -5.36 6.97
N LEU A 27 -2.30 -6.68 6.96
CA LEU A 27 -2.59 -7.56 8.10
C LEU A 27 -1.71 -7.23 9.31
N GLU A 28 -0.43 -6.92 9.11
CA GLU A 28 0.45 -6.42 10.17
C GLU A 28 -0.12 -5.14 10.80
N VAL A 29 -0.61 -4.20 9.97
CA VAL A 29 -1.28 -2.99 10.47
C VAL A 29 -2.54 -3.34 11.26
N CYS A 30 -3.39 -4.24 10.76
CA CYS A 30 -4.58 -4.69 11.47
C CYS A 30 -4.26 -5.26 12.85
N GLN A 31 -3.25 -6.13 12.94
CA GLN A 31 -2.80 -6.74 14.19
C GLN A 31 -2.24 -5.72 15.19
N LEU A 32 -1.57 -4.67 14.71
CA LEU A 32 -0.99 -3.62 15.56
C LEU A 32 -2.04 -2.75 16.24
N VAL A 33 -3.23 -2.58 15.64
CA VAL A 33 -4.25 -1.60 16.09
C VAL A 33 -5.61 -2.22 16.42
N GLY A 34 -5.73 -3.56 16.36
CA GLY A 34 -7.00 -4.23 16.60
C GLY A 34 -8.03 -4.03 15.48
N ALA A 35 -7.58 -3.78 14.25
CA ALA A 35 -8.46 -3.81 13.08
C ALA A 35 -8.62 -5.25 12.58
N HIS A 36 -9.65 -5.49 11.77
CA HIS A 36 -9.98 -6.82 11.27
C HIS A 36 -9.99 -6.85 9.75
N GLU A 37 -9.68 -8.00 9.18
CA GLU A 37 -9.89 -8.24 7.75
C GLU A 37 -11.37 -8.54 7.47
N LYS A 38 -11.89 -7.95 6.40
CA LYS A 38 -13.21 -8.33 5.86
C LYS A 38 -13.11 -9.56 4.97
N LEU A 39 -13.38 -10.73 5.53
CA LEU A 39 -13.22 -12.04 4.86
C LEU A 39 -14.20 -12.28 3.70
N ASP A 40 -15.33 -11.58 3.66
CA ASP A 40 -16.35 -11.76 2.61
C ASP A 40 -15.90 -11.21 1.24
N PHE A 41 -14.86 -10.36 1.21
CA PHE A 41 -14.44 -9.66 0.02
C PHE A 41 -12.91 -9.61 -0.09
N HIS A 42 -12.38 -10.30 -1.10
CA HIS A 42 -10.98 -10.17 -1.50
C HIS A 42 -10.86 -9.61 -2.91
N ALA A 43 -9.90 -8.71 -3.11
CA ALA A 43 -9.61 -8.15 -4.42
C ALA A 43 -8.38 -8.82 -5.03
N THR A 44 -8.46 -9.20 -6.30
CA THR A 44 -7.32 -9.70 -7.10
C THR A 44 -6.35 -8.60 -7.54
N SER A 45 -6.71 -7.33 -7.35
CA SER A 45 -5.88 -6.18 -7.73
C SER A 45 -6.17 -4.94 -6.90
N MET A 46 -5.20 -4.03 -6.80
CA MET A 46 -5.39 -2.74 -6.14
C MET A 46 -6.49 -1.90 -6.79
N GLU A 47 -6.73 -2.06 -8.10
CA GLU A 47 -7.78 -1.33 -8.78
C GLU A 47 -9.16 -1.89 -8.44
N THR A 48 -9.31 -3.21 -8.39
CA THR A 48 -10.54 -3.85 -7.89
C THR A 48 -10.84 -3.39 -6.46
N LEU A 49 -9.81 -3.33 -5.61
CA LEU A 49 -9.91 -2.83 -4.24
C LEU A 49 -10.45 -1.40 -4.18
N ARG A 50 -9.91 -0.51 -5.02
CA ARG A 50 -10.37 0.88 -5.15
C ARG A 50 -11.84 0.96 -5.54
N GLN A 51 -12.27 0.19 -6.53
CA GLN A 51 -13.64 0.20 -7.01
C GLN A 51 -14.62 -0.34 -5.96
N MET A 52 -14.24 -1.36 -5.18
CA MET A 52 -15.07 -1.86 -4.07
C MET A 52 -15.24 -0.82 -2.95
N VAL A 53 -14.19 -0.07 -2.64
CA VAL A 53 -14.29 1.06 -1.68
C VAL A 53 -15.21 2.15 -2.25
N ALA A 54 -15.06 2.50 -3.53
CA ALA A 54 -15.92 3.47 -4.20
C ALA A 54 -17.40 3.04 -4.26
N ALA A 55 -17.66 1.73 -4.32
CA ALA A 55 -19.00 1.14 -4.22
C ALA A 55 -19.55 1.08 -2.79
N GLY A 56 -18.77 1.48 -1.78
CA GLY A 56 -19.19 1.55 -0.37
C GLY A 56 -19.06 0.23 0.39
N THR A 57 -18.31 -0.76 -0.11
CA THR A 57 -18.16 -2.08 0.54
C THR A 57 -17.35 -2.02 1.84
N GLY A 58 -16.51 -0.99 2.02
CA GLY A 58 -15.67 -0.81 3.20
C GLY A 58 -14.53 0.18 2.99
N ILE A 59 -13.47 0.05 3.79
CA ILE A 59 -12.25 0.86 3.71
C ILE A 59 -11.04 -0.03 3.39
N THR A 60 -9.92 0.58 2.98
CA THR A 60 -8.68 -0.16 2.71
C THR A 60 -7.45 0.71 2.95
N LEU A 61 -6.28 0.08 2.95
CA LEU A 61 -4.97 0.75 3.00
C LEU A 61 -4.34 0.75 1.62
N LEU A 62 -3.92 1.94 1.16
CA LEU A 62 -3.20 2.10 -0.11
C LEU A 62 -1.83 2.72 0.13
N PRO A 63 -0.77 2.22 -0.53
CA PRO A 63 0.54 2.89 -0.50
C PRO A 63 0.46 4.19 -1.31
N VAL A 64 1.30 5.18 -0.96
CA VAL A 64 1.32 6.50 -1.62
C VAL A 64 1.47 6.39 -3.14
N LEU A 65 2.31 5.46 -3.62
CA LEU A 65 2.52 5.26 -5.05
C LEU A 65 1.25 4.80 -5.81
N ALA A 66 0.29 4.17 -5.13
CA ALA A 66 -0.96 3.72 -5.74
C ALA A 66 -1.99 4.86 -5.89
N ILE A 67 -1.74 6.06 -5.36
CA ILE A 67 -2.66 7.20 -5.47
C ILE A 67 -2.10 8.36 -6.29
N LYS A 68 -0.86 8.24 -6.80
CA LYS A 68 -0.22 9.27 -7.64
C LYS A 68 -0.68 9.17 -9.09
N PRO A 69 -0.72 10.29 -9.85
CA PRO A 69 -1.01 10.26 -11.28
C PRO A 69 -0.10 9.27 -12.04
N PRO A 70 -0.57 8.60 -13.11
CA PRO A 70 -1.83 8.81 -13.82
C PRO A 70 -2.96 7.88 -13.34
N VAL A 71 -3.22 7.81 -12.03
CA VAL A 71 -4.40 7.12 -11.49
C VAL A 71 -5.67 7.86 -11.89
N ALA A 72 -6.64 7.13 -12.45
CA ALA A 72 -7.93 7.68 -12.83
C ALA A 72 -8.69 8.22 -11.61
N HIS A 73 -9.40 9.34 -11.80
CA HIS A 73 -10.31 9.84 -10.78
C HIS A 73 -11.42 8.80 -10.54
N THR A 74 -11.68 8.48 -9.28
CA THR A 74 -12.78 7.60 -8.89
C THR A 74 -13.72 8.41 -8.02
N GLU A 75 -14.97 8.56 -8.48
CA GLU A 75 -16.02 9.20 -7.70
C GLU A 75 -16.27 8.45 -6.39
N ASN A 76 -16.77 9.15 -5.38
CA ASN A 76 -17.09 8.59 -4.06
C ASN A 76 -15.90 7.99 -3.28
N LEU A 77 -14.66 8.29 -3.68
CA LEU A 77 -13.47 7.88 -2.94
C LEU A 77 -12.88 9.04 -2.13
N ALA A 78 -12.66 8.81 -0.85
CA ALA A 78 -12.03 9.76 0.05
C ALA A 78 -10.67 9.22 0.54
N ILE A 79 -9.58 9.80 0.04
CA ILE A 79 -8.24 9.45 0.51
C ILE A 79 -7.95 10.21 1.83
N ARG A 80 -7.42 9.49 2.82
CA ARG A 80 -7.02 10.01 4.14
C ARG A 80 -5.61 9.51 4.45
N ARG A 81 -4.78 10.38 5.06
CA ARG A 81 -3.43 10.03 5.49
C ARG A 81 -3.42 9.74 6.98
N PHE A 82 -2.47 8.92 7.42
CA PHE A 82 -2.20 8.76 8.83
C PHE A 82 -1.40 9.93 9.39
N ASP A 83 -1.72 10.36 10.60
CA ASP A 83 -0.82 11.16 11.42
C ASP A 83 0.37 10.29 11.90
N PRO A 84 1.54 10.90 12.17
CA PRO A 84 2.67 10.17 12.74
C PRO A 84 2.33 9.55 14.11
N PRO A 85 2.76 8.31 14.41
CA PRO A 85 3.54 7.42 13.55
C PRO A 85 2.64 6.69 12.51
N ALA A 86 2.88 6.98 11.23
CA ALA A 86 2.16 6.35 10.13
C ALA A 86 2.80 4.98 9.75
N PRO A 87 2.01 4.00 9.31
CA PRO A 87 2.54 2.74 8.82
C PRO A 87 3.34 3.00 7.54
N SER A 88 4.50 2.35 7.43
CA SER A 88 5.39 2.50 6.29
C SER A 88 5.96 1.15 5.87
N ARG A 89 6.39 1.07 4.62
CA ARG A 89 7.06 -0.12 4.07
C ARG A 89 8.36 0.27 3.39
N ARG A 90 9.33 -0.64 3.37
CA ARG A 90 10.58 -0.47 2.64
C ARG A 90 10.52 -1.28 1.35
N ILE A 91 10.70 -0.60 0.22
CA ILE A 91 10.88 -1.24 -1.10
C ILE A 91 12.38 -1.37 -1.33
N ALA A 92 12.83 -2.54 -1.79
CA ALA A 92 14.24 -2.82 -2.03
C ALA A 92 14.42 -3.62 -3.33
N LEU A 93 15.54 -3.38 -4.00
CA LEU A 93 16.02 -4.24 -5.09
C LEU A 93 16.92 -5.32 -4.48
N VAL A 94 16.64 -6.60 -4.78
CA VAL A 94 17.35 -7.73 -4.19
C VAL A 94 17.74 -8.71 -5.29
N TRP A 95 18.99 -9.17 -5.28
CA TRP A 95 19.49 -10.19 -6.21
C TRP A 95 20.46 -11.16 -5.50
N ARG A 96 20.72 -12.30 -6.15
CA ARG A 96 21.68 -13.28 -5.65
C ARG A 96 23.09 -12.74 -5.78
N LYS A 97 23.94 -12.96 -4.77
CA LYS A 97 25.38 -12.59 -4.80
C LYS A 97 26.12 -13.16 -6.02
N SER A 98 25.69 -14.31 -6.53
CA SER A 98 26.27 -14.98 -7.70
C SER A 98 25.73 -14.48 -9.05
N SER A 99 24.97 -13.38 -9.07
CA SER A 99 24.40 -12.84 -10.30
C SER A 99 25.50 -12.32 -11.22
N ALA A 100 25.50 -12.75 -12.49
CA ALA A 100 26.36 -12.18 -13.52
C ALA A 100 25.99 -10.73 -13.87
N LEU A 101 24.79 -10.28 -13.46
CA LEU A 101 24.27 -8.94 -13.72
C LEU A 101 24.53 -7.95 -12.57
N THR A 102 25.35 -8.29 -11.57
CA THR A 102 25.55 -7.42 -10.38
C THR A 102 25.89 -5.99 -10.76
N ALA A 103 26.87 -5.77 -11.64
CA ALA A 103 27.26 -4.41 -12.05
C ALA A 103 26.09 -3.63 -12.66
N PHE A 104 25.32 -4.25 -13.55
CA PHE A 104 24.12 -3.63 -14.14
C PHE A 104 23.03 -3.34 -13.10
N LEU A 105 22.81 -4.26 -12.15
CA LEU A 105 21.80 -4.09 -11.10
C LEU A 105 22.19 -2.99 -10.11
N GLU A 106 23.49 -2.78 -9.87
CA GLU A 106 24.00 -1.64 -9.10
C GLU A 106 23.74 -0.32 -9.82
N GLU A 107 24.05 -0.22 -11.11
CA GLU A 107 23.72 0.97 -11.92
C GLU A 107 22.20 1.25 -11.92
N LEU A 108 21.38 0.20 -12.07
CA LEU A 108 19.93 0.33 -11.98
C LEU A 108 19.47 0.79 -10.59
N ALA A 109 20.10 0.28 -9.52
CA ALA A 109 19.80 0.69 -8.16
C ALA A 109 20.14 2.17 -7.92
N GLU A 110 21.22 2.67 -8.51
CA GLU A 110 21.57 4.09 -8.47
C GLU A 110 20.53 4.95 -9.19
N VAL A 111 20.10 4.54 -10.38
CA VAL A 111 19.04 5.25 -11.12
C VAL A 111 17.73 5.28 -10.32
N LEU A 112 17.32 4.14 -9.77
CA LEU A 112 16.11 4.05 -8.93
C LEU A 112 16.26 4.82 -7.61
N GLY A 113 17.44 4.82 -7.01
CA GLY A 113 17.76 5.54 -5.77
C GLY A 113 17.85 7.06 -5.97
N GLY A 114 18.17 7.51 -7.19
CA GLY A 114 18.13 8.92 -7.58
C GLY A 114 16.72 9.47 -7.79
N ILE A 115 15.69 8.62 -7.77
CA ILE A 115 14.30 9.05 -7.84
C ILE A 115 13.96 9.84 -6.57
N GLY A 116 13.54 11.09 -6.75
CA GLY A 116 13.29 12.02 -5.65
C GLY A 116 12.20 11.54 -4.67
N PRO A 117 12.32 11.89 -3.38
CA PRO A 117 11.34 11.52 -2.35
C PRO A 117 9.95 12.13 -2.61
N GLU A 118 9.86 13.12 -3.50
CA GLU A 118 8.64 13.73 -4.04
C GLU A 118 7.57 12.69 -4.43
N LEU A 119 7.99 11.53 -4.97
CA LEU A 119 7.09 10.45 -5.36
C LEU A 119 6.46 9.73 -4.15
N LEU A 120 7.16 9.72 -3.03
CA LEU A 120 6.75 9.06 -1.79
C LEU A 120 6.02 10.01 -0.84
N THR A 121 6.13 11.32 -1.08
CA THR A 121 5.30 12.32 -0.41
C THR A 121 3.97 12.42 -1.13
N ALA A 122 2.86 12.17 -0.42
CA ALA A 122 1.53 12.29 -1.01
C ALA A 122 1.19 13.75 -1.32
#